data_AF-A0A7Y5NQ04-F1
#
_entry.id   AF-A0A7Y5NQ04-F1
#
_cell.length_a   1.000
_cell.length_b   1.000
_cell.length_c   1.000
_cell.angle_alpha   90.00
_cell.angle_beta   90.00
_cell.angle_gamma   90.00
#
_symmetry.space_group_name_H-M   'P 1'
#
loop_
_entity.id
_entity.type
_entity.pdbx_description
1 polymer ?
#
loop_
_entity_poly.entity_id
_entity_poly.type
_entity_poly.pdbx_seq_one_letter_code
_entity_poly.pdbx_strand_id
1 'polypeptide(L)'
;MLFSRFAPLGLYSFTRKAPIAKQIHSSLVNSLGGQYELGEGSHIGALLFAIAMSKARVATVLRRAQAQRYARDVDHLIPVLEDQYDITPSADWTIADRQAEIARRKARRVNAWTRQAIAAALGDALGDDFVAYRPLEQSEAAIWPTNCGDSPMVLTSPKTPRKAISLKTAISTGLGAPQTVGVELLSAPSNPTSTVATSPQPGDVFVFDASNSAIAEKVTIASYTAIGLNKTITATFNKPHDAGTVGYTNSFPWWTSTKRHALVVLTAEAAQDANKRRRVDGIMRRAARGVSTWDIVASSDGITTVRFRLDTAARGLGFTTLEAVTI
;
A
#
# COMPACT_ATOMS: atom_id res chain seq x y z
N MET A 1 7.62 -35.33 -40.13
CA MET A 1 9.08 -35.18 -40.29
C MET A 1 9.72 -36.50 -39.89
N LEU A 2 10.51 -37.11 -40.78
CA LEU A 2 11.34 -38.27 -40.45
C LEU A 2 12.23 -37.96 -39.24
N PHE A 3 12.41 -38.92 -38.34
CA PHE A 3 13.25 -38.78 -37.16
C PHE A 3 14.65 -38.31 -37.56
N SER A 4 15.03 -37.10 -37.12
CA SER A 4 16.35 -36.53 -37.40
C SER A 4 17.27 -36.75 -36.22
N ARG A 5 18.54 -37.11 -36.47
CA ARG A 5 19.59 -37.17 -35.42
C ARG A 5 19.76 -35.85 -34.65
N PHE A 6 19.33 -34.72 -35.24
CA PHE A 6 19.36 -33.39 -34.64
C PHE A 6 18.10 -33.05 -33.82
N ALA A 7 17.15 -33.98 -33.70
CA ALA A 7 15.91 -33.79 -32.96
C ALA A 7 15.61 -34.98 -32.05
N PRO A 8 16.48 -35.32 -31.07
CA PRO A 8 16.13 -36.29 -30.04
C PRO A 8 14.98 -35.75 -29.17
N LEU A 9 14.41 -36.64 -28.35
CA LEU A 9 13.43 -36.29 -27.34
C LEU A 9 13.91 -35.08 -26.49
N GLY A 10 13.04 -34.10 -26.32
CA GLY A 10 13.34 -32.82 -25.64
C GLY A 10 13.80 -31.68 -26.56
N LEU A 11 14.33 -31.97 -27.75
CA LEU A 11 14.61 -30.97 -28.81
C LEU A 11 13.61 -31.03 -29.97
N TYR A 12 12.73 -32.02 -29.94
CA TYR A 12 11.70 -32.23 -30.93
C TYR A 12 10.65 -31.11 -30.84
N SER A 13 10.31 -30.54 -32.00
CA SER A 13 9.19 -29.60 -32.14
C SER A 13 8.38 -30.04 -33.35
N PHE A 14 7.06 -30.13 -33.23
CA PHE A 14 6.16 -30.45 -34.35
C PHE A 14 6.02 -29.23 -35.27
N THR A 15 7.11 -28.86 -35.93
CA THR A 15 7.17 -27.75 -36.87
C THR A 15 7.77 -28.21 -38.18
N ARG A 16 7.46 -27.50 -39.27
CA ARG A 16 8.09 -27.74 -40.59
C ARG A 16 9.53 -27.20 -40.66
N LYS A 17 10.00 -26.48 -39.63
CA LYS A 17 11.32 -25.83 -39.61
C LYS A 17 12.40 -26.85 -39.26
N ALA A 18 13.61 -26.65 -39.79
CA ALA A 18 14.76 -27.46 -39.42
C ALA A 18 15.00 -27.43 -37.89
N PRO A 19 15.34 -28.56 -37.25
CA PRO A 19 15.64 -28.60 -35.82
C PRO A 19 16.72 -27.58 -35.44
N ILE A 20 16.60 -26.97 -34.26
CA ILE A 20 17.52 -25.91 -33.82
C ILE A 20 18.98 -26.39 -33.77
N ALA A 21 19.21 -27.65 -33.40
CA ALA A 21 20.54 -28.24 -33.40
C ALA A 21 21.13 -28.34 -34.82
N LYS A 22 20.30 -28.62 -35.83
CA LYS A 22 20.75 -28.64 -37.23
C LYS A 22 21.16 -27.26 -37.71
N GLN A 23 20.38 -26.24 -37.34
CA GLN A 23 20.69 -24.84 -37.68
C GLN A 23 22.03 -24.42 -37.05
N ILE A 24 22.21 -24.68 -35.75
CA ILE A 24 23.46 -24.38 -35.04
C ILE A 24 24.64 -25.13 -35.65
N HIS A 25 24.47 -26.42 -35.95
CA HIS A 25 25.50 -27.22 -36.61
C HIS A 25 25.91 -26.66 -37.97
N SER A 26 24.94 -26.29 -38.81
CA SER A 26 25.21 -25.66 -40.10
C SER A 26 25.97 -24.34 -39.95
N SER A 27 25.61 -23.50 -38.97
CA SER A 27 26.35 -22.26 -38.69
C SER A 27 27.78 -22.53 -38.22
N LEU A 28 27.99 -23.54 -37.38
CA LEU A 28 29.32 -23.94 -36.91
C LEU A 28 30.19 -24.47 -38.05
N VAL A 29 29.63 -25.32 -38.92
CA VAL A 29 30.33 -25.82 -40.12
C VAL A 29 30.71 -24.68 -41.06
N ASN A 30 29.77 -23.78 -41.33
CA ASN A 30 30.03 -22.61 -42.19
C ASN A 30 31.12 -21.70 -41.61
N SER A 31 31.22 -21.57 -40.28
CA SER A 31 32.23 -20.75 -39.63
C SER A 31 33.67 -21.25 -39.81
N LEU A 32 33.86 -22.54 -40.12
CA LEU A 32 35.18 -23.14 -40.29
C LEU A 32 35.73 -23.05 -41.73
N GLY A 33 34.95 -22.54 -42.68
CA GLY A 33 35.44 -22.16 -44.01
C GLY A 33 36.06 -23.28 -44.85
N GLY A 34 35.75 -24.56 -44.58
CA GLY A 34 36.24 -25.71 -45.36
C GLY A 34 37.67 -26.16 -45.03
N GLN A 35 38.27 -25.67 -43.94
CA GLN A 35 39.65 -26.01 -43.54
C GLN A 35 39.80 -27.40 -42.93
N TYR A 36 38.69 -28.06 -42.59
CA TYR A 36 38.68 -29.32 -41.87
C TYR A 36 37.84 -30.37 -42.60
N GLU A 37 38.25 -31.63 -42.51
CA GLU A 37 37.45 -32.76 -42.98
C GLU A 37 36.24 -32.95 -42.05
N LEU A 38 35.04 -32.89 -42.60
CA LEU A 38 33.77 -32.98 -41.86
C LEU A 38 32.92 -34.20 -42.26
N GLY A 39 33.55 -35.16 -42.93
CA GLY A 39 32.95 -36.42 -43.34
C GLY A 39 32.54 -37.30 -42.16
N GLU A 40 31.83 -38.38 -42.47
CA GLU A 40 31.44 -39.39 -41.49
C GLU A 40 32.70 -40.02 -40.86
N GLY A 41 32.77 -40.03 -39.52
CA GLY A 41 33.95 -40.50 -38.78
C GLY A 41 34.95 -39.40 -38.39
N SER A 42 34.81 -38.17 -38.87
CA SER A 42 35.68 -37.05 -38.45
C SER A 42 35.47 -36.68 -36.98
N HIS A 43 36.57 -36.57 -36.23
CA HIS A 43 36.56 -36.07 -34.84
C HIS A 43 35.97 -34.67 -34.75
N ILE A 44 36.31 -33.79 -35.71
CA ILE A 44 35.81 -32.42 -35.74
C ILE A 44 34.31 -32.41 -36.08
N GLY A 45 33.87 -33.24 -37.02
CA GLY A 45 32.44 -33.40 -37.32
C GLY A 45 31.64 -33.87 -36.09
N ALA A 46 32.15 -34.85 -35.35
CA ALA A 46 31.53 -35.34 -34.11
C ALA A 46 31.51 -34.27 -33.00
N LEU A 47 32.60 -33.51 -32.84
CA LEU A 47 32.70 -32.41 -31.87
C LEU A 47 31.68 -31.30 -32.16
N LEU A 48 31.58 -30.86 -33.41
CA LEU A 48 30.62 -29.81 -33.80
C LEU A 48 29.18 -30.28 -33.62
N PHE A 49 28.90 -31.55 -33.92
CA PHE A 49 27.61 -32.16 -33.63
C PHE A 49 27.30 -32.12 -32.12
N ALA A 50 28.23 -32.56 -31.27
CA ALA A 50 28.05 -32.55 -29.82
C ALA A 50 27.84 -31.11 -29.27
N ILE A 51 28.61 -30.14 -29.75
CA ILE A 51 28.47 -28.72 -29.39
C ILE A 51 27.10 -28.20 -29.81
N ALA A 52 26.66 -28.48 -31.04
CA ALA A 52 25.37 -28.04 -31.55
C ALA A 52 24.21 -28.60 -30.71
N MET A 53 24.30 -29.88 -30.33
CA MET A 53 23.30 -30.55 -29.48
C MET A 53 23.26 -29.96 -28.08
N SER A 54 24.41 -29.71 -27.45
CA SER A 54 24.51 -29.08 -26.13
C SER A 54 23.91 -27.66 -26.15
N LYS A 55 24.32 -26.82 -27.12
CA LYS A 55 23.80 -25.46 -27.28
C LYS A 55 22.30 -25.44 -27.59
N ALA A 56 21.81 -26.37 -28.40
CA ALA A 56 20.39 -26.52 -28.69
C ALA A 56 19.56 -26.81 -27.43
N ARG A 57 20.06 -27.67 -26.53
CA ARG A 57 19.41 -27.96 -25.25
C ARG A 57 19.32 -26.72 -24.39
N VAL A 58 20.44 -26.01 -24.21
CA VAL A 58 20.49 -24.76 -23.45
C VAL A 58 19.51 -23.73 -24.02
N ALA A 59 19.52 -23.51 -25.35
CA ALA A 59 18.62 -22.57 -26.00
C ALA A 59 17.13 -22.92 -25.80
N THR A 60 16.79 -24.21 -25.80
CA THR A 60 15.42 -24.68 -25.59
C THR A 60 14.97 -24.47 -24.15
N VAL A 61 15.83 -24.78 -23.18
CA VAL A 61 15.57 -24.53 -21.75
C VAL A 61 15.39 -23.04 -21.51
N LEU A 62 16.27 -22.21 -22.08
CA LEU A 62 16.21 -20.76 -21.92
C LEU A 62 14.93 -20.17 -22.51
N ARG A 63 14.48 -20.67 -23.67
CA ARG A 63 13.19 -20.28 -24.27
C ARG A 63 12.00 -20.69 -23.38
N ARG A 64 12.03 -21.89 -22.78
CA ARG A 64 10.99 -22.33 -21.83
C ARG A 64 10.96 -21.46 -20.58
N ALA A 65 12.13 -21.14 -20.02
CA ALA A 65 12.23 -20.25 -18.87
C ALA A 65 11.70 -18.84 -19.18
N GLN A 66 12.02 -18.30 -20.35
CA GLN A 66 11.48 -17.03 -20.81
C GLN A 66 9.96 -17.05 -20.98
N ALA A 67 9.40 -18.16 -21.50
CA ALA A 67 7.95 -18.31 -21.65
C ALA A 67 7.22 -18.22 -20.29
N GLN A 68 7.83 -18.70 -19.20
CA GLN A 68 7.26 -18.59 -17.85
C GLN A 68 7.04 -17.15 -17.37
N ARG A 69 7.68 -16.15 -18.01
CA ARG A 69 7.45 -14.72 -17.70
C ARG A 69 6.07 -14.25 -18.17
N TYR A 70 5.56 -14.80 -19.27
CA TYR A 70 4.31 -14.35 -19.89
C TYR A 70 3.14 -15.14 -19.31
N ALA A 71 2.09 -14.44 -18.89
CA ALA A 71 0.96 -15.07 -18.19
C ALA A 71 0.19 -16.09 -19.07
N ARG A 72 0.26 -15.95 -20.39
CA ARG A 72 -0.35 -16.88 -21.34
C ARG A 72 0.44 -18.17 -21.56
N ASP A 73 1.76 -18.11 -21.35
CA ASP A 73 2.67 -19.22 -21.68
C ASP A 73 3.32 -19.85 -20.44
N VAL A 74 2.90 -19.42 -19.25
CA VAL A 74 3.36 -19.96 -17.97
C VAL A 74 2.71 -21.30 -17.68
N ASP A 75 3.50 -22.26 -17.22
CA ASP A 75 3.04 -23.62 -16.95
C ASP A 75 3.56 -24.07 -15.59
N HIS A 76 4.88 -24.14 -15.46
CA HIS A 76 5.54 -24.56 -14.22
C HIS A 76 5.43 -23.56 -13.07
N LEU A 77 5.37 -22.25 -13.38
CA LEU A 77 5.30 -21.20 -12.35
C LEU A 77 3.87 -20.79 -12.00
N ILE A 78 2.85 -21.49 -12.48
CA ILE A 78 1.44 -21.16 -12.18
C ILE A 78 1.19 -21.06 -10.65
N PRO A 79 1.56 -22.05 -9.82
CA PRO A 79 1.25 -21.99 -8.38
C PRO A 79 1.93 -20.82 -7.68
N VAL A 80 3.17 -20.48 -8.08
CA VAL A 80 3.92 -19.36 -7.51
C VAL A 80 3.28 -18.02 -7.88
N LEU A 81 2.82 -17.88 -9.13
CA LEU A 81 2.13 -16.67 -9.55
C LEU A 81 0.75 -16.56 -8.90
N GLU A 82 0.03 -17.67 -8.71
CA GLU A 82 -1.25 -17.66 -8.01
C GLU A 82 -1.11 -17.18 -6.57
N ASP A 83 -0.12 -17.68 -5.85
CA ASP A 83 0.21 -17.20 -4.50
C ASP A 83 0.59 -15.71 -4.52
N GLN A 84 1.47 -15.31 -5.44
CA GLN A 84 1.90 -13.91 -5.58
C GLN A 84 0.73 -12.93 -5.85
N TYR A 85 -0.31 -13.38 -6.56
CA TYR A 85 -1.44 -12.55 -6.96
C TYR A 85 -2.73 -12.82 -6.16
N ASP A 86 -2.64 -13.56 -5.05
CA ASP A 86 -3.76 -13.99 -4.21
C ASP A 86 -4.90 -14.59 -5.05
N ILE A 87 -4.57 -15.59 -5.87
CA ILE A 87 -5.50 -16.35 -6.69
C ILE A 87 -5.70 -17.72 -6.03
N THR A 88 -6.94 -18.04 -5.71
CA THR A 88 -7.33 -19.39 -5.29
C THR A 88 -8.03 -20.06 -6.48
N PRO A 89 -7.40 -21.04 -7.17
CA PRO A 89 -8.02 -21.69 -8.32
C PRO A 89 -9.22 -22.54 -7.90
N SER A 90 -10.26 -22.58 -8.74
CA SER A 90 -11.38 -23.49 -8.57
C SER A 90 -10.99 -24.92 -8.96
N ALA A 91 -11.70 -25.92 -8.43
CA ALA A 91 -11.47 -27.32 -8.77
C ALA A 91 -11.66 -27.62 -10.27
N ASP A 92 -12.55 -26.88 -10.94
CA ASP A 92 -12.89 -27.08 -12.35
C ASP A 92 -12.01 -26.28 -13.32
N TRP A 93 -11.08 -25.47 -12.81
CA TRP A 93 -10.27 -24.60 -13.68
C TRP A 93 -9.23 -25.39 -14.46
N THR A 94 -9.23 -25.19 -15.77
CA THR A 94 -8.17 -25.69 -16.65
C THR A 94 -6.90 -24.84 -16.48
N ILE A 95 -5.76 -25.33 -16.99
CA ILE A 95 -4.52 -24.56 -17.05
C ILE A 95 -4.74 -23.23 -17.80
N ALA A 96 -5.55 -23.25 -18.87
CA ALA A 96 -5.85 -22.05 -19.64
C ALA A 96 -6.65 -21.02 -18.83
N ASP A 97 -7.61 -21.46 -18.01
CA ASP A 97 -8.39 -20.57 -17.14
C ASP A 97 -7.50 -19.93 -16.07
N ARG A 98 -6.60 -20.72 -15.47
CA ARG A 98 -5.62 -20.25 -14.50
C ARG A 98 -4.68 -19.20 -15.11
N GLN A 99 -4.15 -19.47 -16.30
CA GLN A 99 -3.32 -18.53 -17.07
C GLN A 99 -4.07 -17.22 -17.37
N ALA A 100 -5.35 -17.32 -17.75
CA ALA A 100 -6.20 -16.16 -18.04
C ALA A 100 -6.42 -15.28 -16.80
N GLU A 101 -6.70 -15.88 -15.63
CA GLU A 101 -6.86 -15.13 -14.38
C GLU A 101 -5.53 -14.47 -13.95
N ILE A 102 -4.39 -15.18 -14.06
CA ILE A 102 -3.06 -14.59 -13.82
C ILE A 102 -2.83 -13.40 -14.75
N ALA A 103 -3.16 -13.52 -16.04
CA ALA A 103 -3.02 -12.43 -17.00
C ALA A 103 -3.88 -11.22 -16.63
N ARG A 104 -5.14 -11.45 -16.24
CA ARG A 104 -6.06 -10.41 -15.77
C ARG A 104 -5.49 -9.67 -14.55
N ARG A 105 -4.97 -10.41 -13.56
CA ARG A 105 -4.36 -9.83 -12.35
C ARG A 105 -3.09 -9.04 -12.65
N LYS A 106 -2.24 -9.55 -13.55
CA LYS A 106 -0.99 -8.90 -13.94
C LYS A 106 -1.22 -7.59 -14.69
N ALA A 107 -2.21 -7.55 -15.59
CA ALA A 107 -2.61 -6.33 -16.29
C ALA A 107 -3.17 -5.27 -15.33
N ARG A 108 -3.93 -5.72 -14.32
CA ARG A 108 -4.56 -4.83 -13.33
C ARG A 108 -3.55 -4.09 -12.44
N ARG A 109 -2.36 -4.65 -12.22
CA ARG A 109 -1.31 -4.04 -11.38
C ARG A 109 -0.81 -2.68 -11.88
N VAL A 110 -1.06 -2.33 -13.16
CA VAL A 110 -0.64 -1.06 -13.76
C VAL A 110 -1.62 0.08 -13.48
N ASN A 111 -2.89 -0.23 -13.22
CA ASN A 111 -3.89 0.80 -12.92
C ASN A 111 -3.97 0.98 -11.41
N ALA A 112 -3.60 2.17 -10.91
CA ALA A 112 -3.90 2.58 -9.55
C ALA A 112 -5.38 2.28 -9.26
N TRP A 113 -5.71 1.94 -8.01
CA TRP A 113 -7.09 1.77 -7.57
C TRP A 113 -7.83 3.12 -7.60
N THR A 114 -8.24 3.54 -8.79
CA THR A 114 -9.10 4.70 -9.00
C THR A 114 -10.53 4.35 -8.62
N ARG A 115 -11.37 5.37 -8.40
CA ARG A 115 -12.81 5.18 -8.15
C ARG A 115 -13.46 4.27 -9.20
N GLN A 116 -13.12 4.48 -10.46
CA GLN A 116 -13.62 3.67 -11.59
C GLN A 116 -13.11 2.22 -11.52
N ALA A 117 -11.84 2.01 -11.20
CA ALA A 117 -11.27 0.66 -11.10
C ALA A 117 -11.83 -0.14 -9.91
N ILE A 118 -12.21 0.54 -8.83
CA ILE A 118 -12.91 -0.06 -7.69
C ILE A 118 -14.33 -0.45 -8.11
N ALA A 119 -15.09 0.50 -8.67
CA ALA A 119 -16.45 0.27 -9.12
C ALA A 119 -16.52 -0.87 -10.16
N ALA A 120 -15.62 -0.87 -11.16
CA ALA A 120 -15.57 -1.90 -12.19
C ALA A 120 -15.35 -3.30 -11.61
N ALA A 121 -14.49 -3.45 -10.59
CA ALA A 121 -14.28 -4.77 -10.02
C ALA A 121 -15.31 -5.22 -9.00
N LEU A 122 -15.96 -4.28 -8.32
CA LEU A 122 -17.13 -4.63 -7.53
C LEU A 122 -18.25 -5.08 -8.47
N GLY A 123 -18.46 -4.37 -9.60
CA GLY A 123 -19.35 -4.78 -10.67
C GLY A 123 -19.00 -6.16 -11.26
N ASP A 124 -17.74 -6.39 -11.64
CA ASP A 124 -17.29 -7.69 -12.16
C ASP A 124 -17.50 -8.84 -11.16
N ALA A 125 -17.36 -8.59 -9.86
CA ALA A 125 -17.39 -9.64 -8.84
C ALA A 125 -18.79 -9.96 -8.31
N LEU A 126 -19.72 -9.02 -8.42
CA LEU A 126 -21.06 -9.08 -7.83
C LEU A 126 -22.16 -9.03 -8.89
N GLY A 127 -21.88 -8.53 -10.10
CA GLY A 127 -22.87 -8.37 -11.16
C GLY A 127 -23.95 -7.36 -10.77
N ASP A 128 -25.20 -7.73 -11.07
CA ASP A 128 -26.38 -6.89 -10.82
C ASP A 128 -26.63 -6.61 -9.33
N ASP A 129 -26.00 -7.36 -8.43
CA ASP A 129 -26.03 -7.12 -6.99
C ASP A 129 -25.28 -5.85 -6.57
N PHE A 130 -24.34 -5.38 -7.40
CA PHE A 130 -23.60 -4.15 -7.14
C PHE A 130 -24.32 -2.96 -7.75
N VAL A 131 -24.70 -2.02 -6.88
CA VAL A 131 -25.42 -0.81 -7.29
C VAL A 131 -24.44 0.33 -7.52
N ALA A 132 -23.58 0.64 -6.54
CA ALA A 132 -22.66 1.77 -6.67
C ALA A 132 -21.46 1.72 -5.70
N TYR A 133 -20.38 2.40 -6.10
CA TYR A 133 -19.28 2.77 -5.20
C TYR A 133 -19.27 4.29 -5.00
N ARG A 134 -19.53 4.72 -3.77
CA ARG A 134 -19.72 6.13 -3.40
C ARG A 134 -18.70 6.56 -2.33
N PRO A 135 -17.58 7.20 -2.73
CA PRO A 135 -16.74 7.94 -1.81
C PRO A 135 -17.55 9.07 -1.15
N LEU A 136 -17.35 9.32 0.15
CA LEU A 136 -18.02 10.41 0.86
C LEU A 136 -17.68 11.75 0.20
N GLU A 137 -18.64 12.66 0.01
CA GLU A 137 -18.36 13.98 -0.55
C GLU A 137 -17.68 14.90 0.48
N GLN A 138 -17.05 16.00 0.04
CA GLN A 138 -16.40 16.92 0.97
C GLN A 138 -17.40 17.69 1.84
N SER A 139 -18.54 18.05 1.28
CA SER A 139 -19.67 18.66 1.97
C SER A 139 -20.27 17.75 3.06
N GLU A 140 -20.08 16.43 2.94
CA GLU A 140 -20.60 15.42 3.87
C GLU A 140 -19.56 14.96 4.90
N ALA A 141 -18.29 15.34 4.71
CA ALA A 141 -17.22 14.94 5.60
C ALA A 141 -17.32 15.71 6.93
N ALA A 142 -17.38 14.97 8.02
CA ALA A 142 -17.18 15.52 9.35
C ALA A 142 -15.70 15.75 9.55
N ILE A 143 -15.35 16.96 9.96
CA ILE A 143 -13.98 17.40 10.19
C ILE A 143 -13.92 17.90 11.64
N TRP A 144 -12.97 17.36 12.41
CA TRP A 144 -12.76 17.75 13.80
C TRP A 144 -11.29 18.08 14.08
N PRO A 145 -10.97 19.30 14.55
CA PRO A 145 -11.88 20.43 14.75
C PRO A 145 -12.40 21.03 13.43
N THR A 146 -13.59 21.67 13.46
CA THR A 146 -14.26 22.24 12.27
C THR A 146 -13.51 23.43 11.67
N ASN A 147 -12.81 24.19 12.50
CA ASN A 147 -11.87 25.21 12.12
C ASN A 147 -10.66 25.14 13.06
N CYS A 148 -9.47 25.34 12.52
CA CYS A 148 -8.23 25.33 13.27
C CYS A 148 -7.88 26.70 13.87
N GLY A 149 -8.49 27.79 13.36
CA GLY A 149 -8.11 29.15 13.72
C GLY A 149 -6.62 29.45 13.42
N ASP A 150 -6.11 30.57 13.91
CA ASP A 150 -4.70 30.96 13.69
C ASP A 150 -3.76 30.58 14.87
N SER A 151 -4.28 30.11 16.01
CA SER A 151 -3.44 29.86 17.18
C SER A 151 -4.09 28.96 18.25
N PRO A 152 -3.32 28.07 18.92
CA PRO A 152 -1.98 27.61 18.57
C PRO A 152 -2.02 26.39 17.64
N MET A 153 -1.29 26.45 16.53
CA MET A 153 -1.15 25.32 15.60
C MET A 153 0.32 24.97 15.36
N VAL A 154 0.64 23.69 15.48
CA VAL A 154 1.93 23.12 15.07
C VAL A 154 1.65 22.01 14.06
N LEU A 155 1.93 22.28 12.79
CA LEU A 155 1.74 21.32 11.70
C LEU A 155 3.09 20.71 11.34
N THR A 156 3.42 19.59 11.97
CA THR A 156 4.69 18.87 11.76
C THR A 156 4.50 17.61 10.92
N SER A 157 5.53 17.24 10.17
CA SER A 157 5.55 16.00 9.40
C SER A 157 5.54 14.79 10.33
N PRO A 158 4.95 13.64 9.94
CA PRO A 158 5.05 12.40 10.71
C PRO A 158 6.49 11.92 10.95
N LYS A 159 7.45 12.42 10.17
CA LYS A 159 8.89 12.13 10.32
C LYS A 159 9.61 13.04 11.31
N THR A 160 8.97 14.12 11.77
CA THR A 160 9.58 15.04 12.74
C THR A 160 9.76 14.33 14.09
N PRO A 161 10.95 14.38 14.70
CA PRO A 161 11.19 13.81 16.02
C PRO A 161 10.22 14.39 17.05
N ARG A 162 9.51 13.51 17.75
CA ARG A 162 8.58 13.89 18.82
C ARG A 162 9.36 14.17 20.09
N LYS A 163 9.19 15.36 20.65
CA LYS A 163 9.78 15.79 21.91
C LYS A 163 8.67 16.22 22.84
N ALA A 164 8.85 15.96 24.13
CA ALA A 164 7.92 16.33 25.19
C ALA A 164 8.71 16.85 26.38
N ILE A 165 8.29 17.99 26.92
CA ILE A 165 8.91 18.61 28.10
C ILE A 165 7.84 19.06 29.08
N SER A 166 8.11 18.98 30.36
CA SER A 166 7.28 19.58 31.41
C SER A 166 7.96 20.81 32.00
N LEU A 167 7.21 21.88 32.24
CA LEU A 167 7.72 23.07 32.92
C LEU A 167 7.89 22.78 34.42
N LYS A 168 9.06 23.04 35.00
CA LYS A 168 9.29 22.89 36.46
C LYS A 168 8.81 24.10 37.26
N THR A 169 8.74 25.25 36.62
CA THR A 169 8.38 26.53 37.23
C THR A 169 7.21 27.12 36.47
N ALA A 170 6.23 27.65 37.20
CA ALA A 170 5.10 28.35 36.61
C ALA A 170 5.58 29.64 35.92
N ILE A 171 4.90 29.98 34.84
CA ILE A 171 5.10 31.18 34.04
C ILE A 171 3.87 32.04 34.21
N SER A 172 3.97 33.12 34.99
CA SER A 172 2.83 33.99 35.30
C SER A 172 3.17 35.48 35.33
N THR A 173 4.45 35.83 35.26
CA THR A 173 4.96 37.20 35.23
C THR A 173 5.83 37.39 33.99
N GLY A 174 6.08 38.63 33.56
CA GLY A 174 7.00 38.94 32.44
C GLY A 174 6.60 38.38 31.06
N LEU A 175 5.30 38.14 30.85
CA LEU A 175 4.76 37.64 29.58
C LEU A 175 5.13 38.58 28.42
N GLY A 176 5.35 38.02 27.24
CA GLY A 176 5.75 38.75 26.03
C GLY A 176 7.25 39.09 25.96
N ALA A 177 8.04 38.72 26.96
CA ALA A 177 9.50 38.83 26.95
C ALA A 177 10.18 37.44 27.01
N PRO A 178 11.43 37.29 26.53
CA PRO A 178 12.18 36.05 26.67
C PRO A 178 12.41 35.69 28.13
N GLN A 179 12.12 34.44 28.50
CA GLN A 179 12.29 33.92 29.85
C GLN A 179 13.04 32.60 29.86
N THR A 180 13.89 32.41 30.88
CA THR A 180 14.58 31.14 31.11
C THR A 180 13.83 30.33 32.15
N VAL A 181 13.34 29.17 31.76
CA VAL A 181 12.44 28.34 32.56
C VAL A 181 13.06 26.96 32.74
N GLY A 182 12.98 26.41 33.96
CA GLY A 182 13.40 25.04 34.24
C GLY A 182 12.46 24.04 33.59
N VAL A 183 13.02 22.98 33.00
CA VAL A 183 12.23 21.93 32.33
C VAL A 183 12.65 20.53 32.77
N GLU A 184 11.71 19.60 32.64
CA GLU A 184 11.94 18.17 32.72
C GLU A 184 11.72 17.55 31.33
N LEU A 185 12.59 16.64 30.92
CA LEU A 185 12.40 15.91 29.66
C LEU A 185 11.47 14.73 29.94
N LEU A 186 10.36 14.67 29.21
CA LEU A 186 9.47 13.52 29.27
C LEU A 186 9.85 12.53 28.17
N SER A 187 9.72 11.24 28.46
CA SER A 187 9.81 10.19 27.46
C SER A 187 8.64 10.33 26.49
N ALA A 188 8.88 10.90 25.31
CA ALA A 188 7.89 10.84 24.24
C ALA A 188 7.77 9.37 23.77
N PRO A 189 6.56 8.87 23.44
CA PRO A 189 6.42 7.57 22.79
C PRO A 189 7.21 7.64 21.47
N SER A 190 8.37 7.01 21.46
CA SER A 190 9.27 7.00 20.32
C SER A 190 8.63 6.20 19.20
N ASN A 191 8.79 6.67 17.96
CA ASN A 191 8.72 5.79 16.81
C ASN A 191 9.90 4.80 16.99
N PRO A 192 9.70 3.47 16.95
CA PRO A 192 10.70 2.47 17.36
C PRO A 192 12.04 2.52 16.60
N THR A 193 12.19 3.40 15.62
CA THR A 193 13.38 3.58 14.77
C THR A 193 14.15 4.89 14.97
N SER A 194 13.76 5.77 15.91
CA SER A 194 14.41 7.08 16.05
C SER A 194 15.60 7.06 17.01
N THR A 195 16.81 7.19 16.49
CA THR A 195 18.06 7.50 17.21
C THR A 195 18.24 9.00 17.49
N VAL A 196 17.24 9.83 17.18
CA VAL A 196 17.32 11.29 17.24
C VAL A 196 17.12 11.80 18.67
N ALA A 197 17.91 12.81 19.04
CA ALA A 197 17.89 13.46 20.36
C ALA A 197 16.48 13.89 20.79
N THR A 198 16.08 13.44 21.99
CA THR A 198 14.81 13.79 22.66
C THR A 198 14.85 15.17 23.31
N SER A 199 16.03 15.79 23.40
CA SER A 199 16.25 17.11 23.98
C SER A 199 15.72 18.23 23.07
N PRO A 200 15.10 19.28 23.62
CA PRO A 200 14.81 20.52 22.89
C PRO A 200 16.05 21.09 22.22
N GLN A 201 15.87 21.78 21.10
CA GLN A 201 16.89 22.49 20.36
C GLN A 201 16.40 23.91 20.05
N PRO A 202 17.31 24.89 19.88
CA PRO A 202 16.95 26.19 19.33
C PRO A 202 16.18 26.04 18.01
N GLY A 203 15.07 26.76 17.87
CA GLY A 203 14.18 26.70 16.71
C GLY A 203 13.09 25.64 16.78
N ASP A 204 13.13 24.71 17.75
CA ASP A 204 12.00 23.79 17.97
C ASP A 204 10.76 24.58 18.37
N VAL A 205 9.60 24.16 17.85
CA VAL A 205 8.30 24.77 18.16
C VAL A 205 7.48 23.79 19.00
N PHE A 206 7.06 24.24 20.18
CA PHE A 206 6.25 23.49 21.12
C PHE A 206 4.85 24.11 21.24
N VAL A 207 3.83 23.28 21.48
CA VAL A 207 2.53 23.73 21.98
C VAL A 207 2.42 23.38 23.46
N PHE A 208 2.17 24.39 24.30
CA PHE A 208 1.90 24.26 25.73
C PHE A 208 0.39 24.37 26.01
N ASP A 209 -0.07 23.69 27.06
CA ASP A 209 -1.47 23.64 27.50
C ASP A 209 -2.49 23.32 26.38
N ALA A 210 -2.11 22.38 25.51
CA ALA A 210 -2.90 21.97 24.35
C ALA A 210 -4.35 21.51 24.69
N SER A 211 -4.63 21.14 25.94
CA SER A 211 -5.96 20.75 26.42
C SER A 211 -6.89 21.95 26.74
N ASN A 212 -6.34 23.15 26.95
CA ASN A 212 -7.11 24.34 27.27
C ASN A 212 -6.89 25.42 26.21
N SER A 213 -7.79 25.49 25.23
CA SER A 213 -7.70 26.40 24.08
C SER A 213 -7.59 27.88 24.46
N ALA A 214 -8.05 28.29 25.65
CA ALA A 214 -7.94 29.68 26.10
C ALA A 214 -6.48 30.06 26.40
N ILE A 215 -5.74 29.18 27.06
CA ILE A 215 -4.34 29.43 27.48
C ILE A 215 -3.29 28.74 26.61
N ALA A 216 -3.73 27.86 25.70
CA ALA A 216 -2.81 27.15 24.82
C ALA A 216 -1.98 28.15 23.98
N GLU A 217 -0.68 27.89 23.89
CA GLU A 217 0.26 28.76 23.18
C GLU A 217 1.27 27.94 22.36
N LYS A 218 1.63 28.49 21.19
CA LYS A 218 2.73 28.02 20.37
C LYS A 218 3.98 28.81 20.70
N VAL A 219 5.04 28.14 21.15
CA VAL A 219 6.27 28.75 21.64
C VAL A 219 7.46 28.19 20.87
N THR A 220 8.29 29.07 20.32
CA THR A 220 9.55 28.70 19.69
C THR A 220 10.68 28.78 20.72
N ILE A 221 11.44 27.71 20.87
CA ILE A 221 12.58 27.66 21.78
C ILE A 221 13.73 28.48 21.19
N ALA A 222 14.19 29.50 21.92
CA ALA A 222 15.34 30.32 21.51
C ALA A 222 16.67 29.67 21.91
N SER A 223 16.73 29.04 23.08
CA SER A 223 17.90 28.30 23.53
C SER A 223 17.53 27.14 24.46
N TYR A 224 18.40 26.15 24.55
CA TYR A 224 18.31 25.03 25.48
C TYR A 224 19.66 24.79 26.13
N THR A 225 19.69 24.71 27.45
CA THR A 225 20.91 24.47 28.23
C THR A 225 20.68 23.29 29.16
N ALA A 226 21.62 22.34 29.17
CA ALA A 226 21.62 21.20 30.07
C ALA A 226 22.94 21.15 30.84
N ILE A 227 22.90 21.43 32.14
CA ILE A 227 24.05 21.37 33.05
C ILE A 227 23.69 20.42 34.19
N GLY A 228 24.25 19.20 34.16
CA GLY A 228 23.93 18.14 35.11
C GLY A 228 22.43 17.79 35.09
N LEU A 229 21.77 17.88 36.25
CA LEU A 229 20.32 17.64 36.40
C LEU A 229 19.46 18.87 36.05
N ASN A 230 20.09 20.04 35.89
CA ASN A 230 19.40 21.28 35.58
C ASN A 230 19.29 21.44 34.06
N LYS A 231 18.05 21.48 33.58
CA LYS A 231 17.72 21.68 32.18
C LYS A 231 16.84 22.91 32.09
N THR A 232 17.22 23.86 31.24
CA THR A 232 16.47 25.10 31.05
C THR A 232 16.25 25.34 29.57
N ILE A 233 15.11 25.95 29.26
CA ILE A 233 14.84 26.54 27.94
C ILE A 233 14.74 28.05 28.10
N THR A 234 15.15 28.79 27.08
CA THR A 234 14.77 30.19 26.94
C THR A 234 13.78 30.33 25.81
N ALA A 235 12.61 30.90 26.09
CA ALA A 235 11.59 31.18 25.08
C ALA A 235 10.70 32.35 25.53
N THR A 236 9.92 32.89 24.60
CA THR A 236 8.96 33.97 24.89
C THR A 236 7.57 33.36 25.03
N PHE A 237 6.98 33.51 26.20
CA PHE A 237 5.62 33.06 26.51
C PHE A 237 4.71 34.28 26.62
N ASN A 238 3.64 34.31 25.83
CA ASN A 238 2.63 35.36 25.84
C ASN A 238 1.45 35.02 26.75
N LYS A 239 1.32 33.74 27.15
CA LYS A 239 0.25 33.25 28.03
C LYS A 239 0.83 32.63 29.30
N PRO A 240 0.08 32.68 30.40
CA PRO A 240 0.51 32.05 31.64
C PRO A 240 0.37 30.52 31.55
N HIS A 241 1.31 29.81 32.18
CA HIS A 241 1.36 28.36 32.25
C HIS A 241 1.73 27.92 33.68
N ASP A 242 1.14 26.83 34.15
CA ASP A 242 1.44 26.31 35.48
C ASP A 242 2.71 25.46 35.49
N ALA A 243 3.28 25.28 36.69
CA ALA A 243 4.29 24.25 36.89
C ALA A 243 3.67 22.88 36.63
N GLY A 244 4.34 22.04 35.85
CA GLY A 244 3.83 20.74 35.39
C GLY A 244 3.17 20.79 34.01
N THR A 245 2.92 21.97 33.44
CA THR A 245 2.40 22.09 32.08
C THR A 245 3.33 21.42 31.08
N VAL A 246 2.75 20.59 30.22
CA VAL A 246 3.50 19.82 29.22
C VAL A 246 3.46 20.51 27.87
N GLY A 247 4.64 20.68 27.28
CA GLY A 247 4.85 21.11 25.91
C GLY A 247 5.19 19.94 25.00
N TYR A 248 4.65 19.93 23.79
CA TYR A 248 4.94 18.91 22.78
C TYR A 248 5.27 19.49 21.40
N THR A 249 6.12 18.81 20.63
CA THR A 249 6.42 19.14 19.21
C THR A 249 5.56 18.38 18.20
N ASN A 250 4.63 17.54 18.68
CA ASN A 250 3.72 16.78 17.84
C ASN A 250 2.74 17.70 17.10
N SER A 251 2.11 17.16 16.06
CA SER A 251 1.12 17.93 15.32
C SER A 251 -0.09 18.24 16.21
N PHE A 252 -0.45 19.52 16.31
CA PHE A 252 -1.59 20.02 17.06
C PHE A 252 -2.33 21.13 16.29
N PRO A 253 -3.67 21.18 16.35
CA PRO A 253 -4.55 20.18 16.94
C PRO A 253 -4.56 18.87 16.15
N TRP A 254 -4.99 17.77 16.79
CA TRP A 254 -5.21 16.52 16.08
C TRP A 254 -6.38 16.68 15.12
N TRP A 255 -6.07 16.74 13.84
CA TRP A 255 -7.07 16.89 12.81
C TRP A 255 -7.53 15.53 12.30
N THR A 256 -8.82 15.29 12.43
CA THR A 256 -9.47 14.08 11.92
C THR A 256 -10.54 14.47 10.92
N SER A 257 -10.72 13.62 9.91
CA SER A 257 -11.77 13.79 8.91
C SER A 257 -12.31 12.44 8.48
N THR A 258 -13.62 12.36 8.31
CA THR A 258 -14.30 11.18 7.75
C THR A 258 -14.24 11.14 6.23
N LYS A 259 -13.59 12.10 5.56
CA LYS A 259 -13.57 12.21 4.09
C LYS A 259 -13.06 10.97 3.36
N ARG A 260 -12.18 10.19 4.01
CA ARG A 260 -11.62 8.94 3.44
C ARG A 260 -12.48 7.70 3.71
N HIS A 261 -13.74 7.90 4.10
CA HIS A 261 -14.74 6.85 4.18
C HIS A 261 -15.49 6.70 2.85
N ALA A 262 -15.89 5.48 2.49
CA ALA A 262 -16.66 5.19 1.29
C ALA A 262 -17.77 4.18 1.54
N LEU A 263 -18.86 4.28 0.78
CA LEU A 263 -19.96 3.33 0.82
C LEU A 263 -19.89 2.41 -0.40
N VAL A 264 -20.01 1.11 -0.16
CA VAL A 264 -20.27 0.10 -1.19
C VAL A 264 -21.75 -0.22 -1.12
N VAL A 265 -22.48 0.21 -2.13
CA VAL A 265 -23.94 0.06 -2.21
C VAL A 265 -24.27 -1.21 -2.98
N LEU A 266 -24.98 -2.12 -2.32
CA LEU A 266 -25.48 -3.36 -2.89
C LEU A 266 -27.02 -3.36 -2.88
N THR A 267 -27.60 -4.30 -3.62
CA THR A 267 -29.02 -4.66 -3.47
C THR A 267 -29.30 -5.12 -2.03
N ALA A 268 -30.55 -5.00 -1.58
CA ALA A 268 -30.92 -5.33 -0.21
C ALA A 268 -30.59 -6.77 0.18
N GLU A 269 -30.78 -7.70 -0.75
CA GLU A 269 -30.47 -9.13 -0.57
C GLU A 269 -28.96 -9.36 -0.49
N ALA A 270 -28.18 -8.79 -1.43
CA ALA A 270 -26.73 -8.96 -1.45
C ALA A 270 -26.02 -8.25 -0.28
N ALA A 271 -26.59 -7.18 0.24
CA ALA A 271 -26.07 -6.49 1.42
C ALA A 271 -26.14 -7.35 2.70
N GLN A 272 -27.08 -8.29 2.78
CA GLN A 272 -27.22 -9.23 3.90
C GLN A 272 -26.47 -10.55 3.68
N ASP A 273 -26.16 -10.91 2.43
CA ASP A 273 -25.41 -12.13 2.11
C ASP A 273 -23.95 -12.05 2.59
N ALA A 274 -23.58 -12.93 3.52
CA ALA A 274 -22.25 -13.02 4.09
C ALA A 274 -21.14 -13.31 3.05
N ASN A 275 -21.41 -14.12 2.04
CA ASN A 275 -20.44 -14.43 0.98
C ASN A 275 -20.20 -13.24 0.07
N LYS A 276 -21.26 -12.47 -0.25
CA LYS A 276 -21.16 -11.25 -1.07
C LYS A 276 -20.42 -10.16 -0.30
N ARG A 277 -20.73 -9.97 0.99
CA ARG A 277 -19.99 -9.06 1.88
C ARG A 277 -18.51 -9.42 1.99
N ARG A 278 -18.19 -10.71 2.13
CA ARG A 278 -16.79 -11.19 2.15
C ARG A 278 -16.05 -10.86 0.84
N ARG A 279 -16.71 -10.95 -0.31
CA ARG A 279 -16.12 -10.58 -1.62
C ARG A 279 -15.84 -9.08 -1.70
N VAL A 280 -16.79 -8.24 -1.25
CA VAL A 280 -16.59 -6.79 -1.15
C VAL A 280 -15.37 -6.49 -0.26
N ASP A 281 -15.33 -7.03 0.95
CA ASP A 281 -14.22 -6.80 1.89
C ASP A 281 -12.88 -7.26 1.32
N GLY A 282 -12.85 -8.40 0.61
CA GLY A 282 -11.65 -8.87 -0.07
C GLY A 282 -11.13 -7.87 -1.12
N ILE A 283 -12.03 -7.30 -1.92
CA ILE A 283 -11.68 -6.27 -2.92
C ILE A 283 -11.24 -4.98 -2.22
N MET A 284 -12.03 -4.49 -1.28
CA MET A 284 -11.79 -3.23 -0.59
C MET A 284 -10.52 -3.26 0.27
N ARG A 285 -10.17 -4.36 0.93
CA ARG A 285 -8.88 -4.48 1.65
C ARG A 285 -7.66 -4.32 0.74
N ARG A 286 -7.76 -4.71 -0.53
CA ARG A 286 -6.68 -4.54 -1.51
C ARG A 286 -6.69 -3.15 -2.15
N ALA A 287 -7.88 -2.57 -2.30
CA ALA A 287 -8.10 -1.32 -2.99
C ALA A 287 -7.95 -0.08 -2.10
N ALA A 288 -8.63 -0.08 -0.95
CA ALA A 288 -8.56 0.96 0.06
C ALA A 288 -7.19 0.90 0.74
N ARG A 289 -6.44 2.00 0.66
CA ARG A 289 -5.10 2.12 1.25
C ARG A 289 -5.05 3.17 2.34
N GLY A 290 -4.06 3.03 3.23
CA GLY A 290 -3.81 3.98 4.32
C GLY A 290 -4.97 4.00 5.31
N VAL A 291 -5.49 5.19 5.59
CA VAL A 291 -6.58 5.42 6.56
C VAL A 291 -7.99 5.34 5.94
N SER A 292 -8.11 4.78 4.73
CA SER A 292 -9.39 4.72 4.04
C SER A 292 -10.26 3.59 4.61
N THR A 293 -11.50 3.89 4.94
CA THR A 293 -12.47 2.94 5.51
C THR A 293 -13.67 2.80 4.60
N TRP A 294 -14.45 1.73 4.77
CA TRP A 294 -15.67 1.52 4.01
C TRP A 294 -16.72 0.79 4.82
N ASP A 295 -17.98 0.98 4.43
CA ASP A 295 -19.12 0.20 4.89
C ASP A 295 -19.92 -0.35 3.71
N ILE A 296 -20.59 -1.47 3.95
CA ILE A 296 -21.49 -2.12 2.99
C ILE A 296 -22.92 -1.76 3.36
N VAL A 297 -23.63 -1.11 2.44
CA VAL A 297 -24.98 -0.60 2.65
C VAL A 297 -25.94 -1.14 1.60
N ALA A 298 -27.21 -1.28 1.97
CA ALA A 298 -28.30 -1.61 1.08
C ALA A 298 -28.94 -0.33 0.53
N SER A 299 -29.12 -0.23 -0.79
CA SER A 299 -30.00 0.77 -1.40
C SER A 299 -30.42 0.31 -2.80
N SER A 300 -31.63 0.69 -3.22
CA SER A 300 -32.19 0.36 -4.54
C SER A 300 -31.82 1.37 -5.63
N ASP A 301 -31.35 2.57 -5.27
CA ASP A 301 -31.11 3.67 -6.20
C ASP A 301 -29.64 4.14 -6.23
N GLY A 302 -28.79 3.66 -5.31
CA GLY A 302 -27.39 4.08 -5.18
C GLY A 302 -27.18 5.51 -4.68
N ILE A 303 -28.26 6.26 -4.41
CA ILE A 303 -28.26 7.71 -4.17
C ILE A 303 -28.83 8.03 -2.78
N THR A 304 -29.97 7.44 -2.40
CA THR A 304 -30.56 7.60 -1.06
C THR A 304 -29.94 6.66 -0.04
N THR A 305 -28.61 6.74 0.11
CA THR A 305 -27.94 6.12 1.26
C THR A 305 -27.93 7.11 2.42
N VAL A 306 -28.55 6.73 3.53
CA VAL A 306 -28.72 7.56 4.73
C VAL A 306 -27.39 8.15 5.18
N ARG A 307 -27.37 9.47 5.43
CA ARG A 307 -26.22 10.19 6.01
C ARG A 307 -25.81 9.51 7.31
N PHE A 308 -24.53 9.17 7.43
CA PHE A 308 -23.94 8.80 8.70
C PHE A 308 -23.91 10.04 9.62
N ARG A 309 -24.81 10.13 10.59
CA ARG A 309 -24.60 10.95 11.79
C ARG A 309 -24.19 10.01 12.92
N LEU A 310 -22.96 10.17 13.38
CA LEU A 310 -22.51 9.64 14.67
C LEU A 310 -23.27 10.43 15.74
N ASP A 311 -24.42 9.93 16.19
CA ASP A 311 -24.98 10.36 17.47
C ASP A 311 -25.30 9.17 18.36
N THR A 312 -24.44 9.03 19.36
CA THR A 312 -24.67 8.67 20.77
C THR A 312 -25.97 7.94 21.14
N ALA A 313 -26.14 6.68 20.72
CA ALA A 313 -26.68 5.64 21.59
C ALA A 313 -26.41 4.23 21.01
N ALA A 314 -26.03 3.33 21.91
CA ALA A 314 -25.89 1.88 21.74
C ALA A 314 -24.69 1.35 20.93
N ARG A 315 -23.57 1.17 21.65
CA ARG A 315 -22.67 0.03 21.41
C ARG A 315 -23.42 -1.28 21.70
N GLY A 316 -23.24 -2.31 20.86
CA GLY A 316 -23.53 -3.69 21.28
C GLY A 316 -23.86 -4.70 20.19
N LEU A 317 -22.91 -4.93 19.25
CA LEU A 317 -22.77 -6.15 18.43
C LEU A 317 -24.08 -6.70 17.83
N GLY A 318 -24.75 -5.92 16.99
CA GLY A 318 -26.10 -6.26 16.53
C GLY A 318 -26.45 -5.65 15.19
N PHE A 319 -27.11 -6.48 14.40
CA PHE A 319 -27.99 -6.14 13.29
C PHE A 319 -28.68 -4.78 13.43
N THR A 320 -28.76 -4.02 12.35
CA THR A 320 -29.60 -2.82 12.28
C THR A 320 -30.54 -2.95 11.08
N THR A 321 -31.78 -3.34 11.38
CA THR A 321 -32.94 -2.97 10.59
C THR A 321 -33.04 -1.45 10.56
N LEU A 322 -32.95 -0.87 9.36
CA LEU A 322 -33.13 0.56 9.11
C LEU A 322 -34.61 0.82 8.87
N GLU A 323 -35.29 1.49 9.78
CA GLU A 323 -36.58 2.10 9.48
C GLU A 323 -36.37 3.31 8.57
N ALA A 324 -37.17 3.39 7.51
CA ALA A 324 -37.23 4.54 6.62
C ALA A 324 -37.87 5.71 7.37
N VAL A 325 -37.12 6.80 7.57
CA VAL A 325 -37.70 8.09 7.96
C VAL A 325 -38.00 8.88 6.70
N THR A 326 -39.28 9.01 6.40
CA THR A 326 -39.84 9.87 5.35
C THR A 326 -39.61 11.34 5.75
N ILE A 327 -39.20 12.18 4.79
CA ILE A 327 -39.21 13.65 4.93
C ILE A 327 -40.66 14.13 4.88
#